data_AF-A0A919I565-F1
#
_entry.id   AF-A0A919I565-F1
#
_cell.length_a   1.000
_cell.length_b   1.000
_cell.length_c   1.000
_cell.angle_alpha   90.00
_cell.angle_beta   90.00
_cell.angle_gamma   90.00
#
_symmetry.space_group_name_H-M   'P 1'
#
loop_
_entity.id
_entity.type
_entity.pdbx_description
1 polymer ?
#
loop_
_entity_poly.entity_id
_entity_poly.type
_entity_poly.pdbx_seq_one_letter_code
_entity_poly.pdbx_strand_id
1 'polypeptide(L)' 'MDHIAILKFIHQKGITGNVMEALGWDSSRFEEGAQIALDMDNLNYVKLIYSNFNKNLVVVELTLVGIAKAKS' A
#
# COMPACT_ATOMS: atom_id res chain seq x y z
N MET A 1 5.62 9.43 7.64
CA MET A 1 6.30 8.74 6.53
C MET A 1 5.65 9.22 5.24
N ASP A 2 6.38 9.43 4.15
CA ASP A 2 5.76 9.88 2.89
C ASP A 2 5.19 8.67 2.13
N HIS A 3 3.87 8.52 2.16
CA HIS A 3 3.15 7.42 1.49
C HIS A 3 3.06 7.62 -0.03
N ILE A 4 3.42 8.80 -0.56
CA ILE A 4 3.22 9.15 -1.97
C ILE A 4 3.93 8.18 -2.92
N ALA A 5 5.13 7.71 -2.57
CA ALA A 5 5.86 6.76 -3.39
C ALA A 5 5.10 5.42 -3.55
N ILE A 6 4.48 4.94 -2.47
CA ILE A 6 3.68 3.71 -2.48
C ILE A 6 2.43 3.90 -3.34
N LEU A 7 1.71 5.01 -3.14
CA LEU A 7 0.50 5.32 -3.90
C LEU A 7 0.80 5.45 -5.40
N LYS A 8 1.91 6.12 -5.77
CA LYS A 8 2.37 6.24 -7.16
C LYS A 8 2.71 4.89 -7.76
N PHE A 9 3.44 4.05 -7.04
CA PHE A 9 3.78 2.71 -7.48
C PHE A 9 2.53 1.87 -7.78
N ILE A 10 1.55 1.88 -6.86
CA ILE A 10 0.30 1.12 -7.03
C ILE A 10 -0.50 1.68 -8.21
N HIS A 11 -0.61 3.01 -8.33
CA HIS A 11 -1.35 3.65 -9.42
C HIS A 11 -0.74 3.33 -10.80
N GLN A 12 0.59 3.25 -10.91
CA GLN A 12 1.27 2.86 -12.15
C GLN A 12 0.95 1.42 -12.60
N LYS A 13 0.53 0.57 -11.66
CA LYS A 13 0.14 -0.83 -11.92
C LYS A 13 -1.37 -1.04 -11.99
N GLY A 14 -2.17 0.03 -11.90
CA GLY A 14 -3.63 -0.01 -11.87
C GLY A 14 -4.19 0.73 -10.66
N ILE A 15 -5.03 0.07 -9.87
CA ILE A 15 -5.56 0.62 -8.60
C ILE A 15 -5.39 -0.33 -7.41
N THR A 16 -4.98 -1.57 -7.65
CA THR A 16 -4.72 -2.57 -6.60
C THR A 16 -3.24 -2.94 -6.63
N GLY A 17 -2.61 -3.09 -5.46
CA GLY A 17 -1.20 -3.44 -5.41
C GLY A 17 -0.75 -3.92 -4.04
N ASN A 18 0.49 -4.45 -3.99
CA ASN A 18 1.11 -4.94 -2.77
C ASN A 18 2.04 -3.86 -2.18
N VAL A 19 1.79 -3.48 -0.93
CA VAL A 19 2.61 -2.49 -0.19
C VAL A 19 4.05 -2.99 0.00
N MET A 20 4.23 -4.29 0.27
CA MET A 20 5.58 -4.87 0.45
C MET A 20 6.42 -4.76 -0.83
N GLU A 21 5.78 -5.00 -1.99
CA GLU A 21 6.41 -4.86 -3.29
C GLU A 21 6.78 -3.39 -3.57
N ALA A 22 5.88 -2.45 -3.29
CA ALA A 22 6.12 -1.02 -3.48
C ALA A 22 7.29 -0.50 -2.64
N LEU A 23 7.51 -1.09 -1.46
CA LEU A 23 8.61 -0.77 -0.56
C LEU A 23 9.90 -1.53 -0.87
N GLY A 24 9.83 -2.57 -1.72
CA GLY A 24 10.94 -3.48 -1.96
C GLY A 24 11.33 -4.28 -0.72
N TRP A 25 10.38 -4.57 0.18
CA TRP A 25 10.64 -5.25 1.45
C TRP A 25 10.27 -6.74 1.37
N ASP A 26 11.04 -7.54 2.09
CA ASP A 26 10.73 -8.95 2.34
C ASP A 26 9.92 -9.13 3.63
N SER A 27 9.61 -10.38 3.98
CA SER A 27 8.78 -10.70 5.14
C SER A 27 9.41 -10.34 6.49
N SER A 28 10.72 -10.07 6.57
CA SER A 28 11.35 -9.63 7.81
C SER A 28 10.81 -8.28 8.31
N ARG A 29 10.22 -7.48 7.40
CA ARG A 29 9.60 -6.17 7.70
C ARG A 29 8.09 -6.16 7.50
N PHE A 30 7.48 -7.33 7.52
CA PHE A 30 6.06 -7.48 7.22
C PHE A 30 5.16 -6.67 8.16
N GLU A 31 5.44 -6.70 9.47
CA GLU A 31 4.65 -5.94 10.46
C GLU A 31 4.70 -4.44 10.18
N GLU A 32 5.88 -3.89 9.86
CA GLU A 32 6.03 -2.49 9.48
C GLU A 32 5.25 -2.16 8.21
N GLY A 33 5.32 -3.01 7.18
CA GLY A 33 4.58 -2.82 5.93
C GLY A 33 3.06 -2.92 6.11
N ALA A 34 2.59 -3.82 6.98
CA ALA A 34 1.19 -3.93 7.35
C ALA A 34 0.71 -2.68 8.11
N GLN A 35 1.53 -2.15 9.03
CA GLN A 35 1.21 -0.91 9.73
C GLN A 35 1.12 0.29 8.77
N ILE A 36 2.03 0.38 7.80
CA ILE A 36 1.97 1.42 6.75
C ILE A 36 0.67 1.31 5.94
N ALA A 37 0.23 0.10 5.61
CA ALA A 37 -1.05 -0.09 4.92
C ALA A 37 -2.25 0.36 5.76
N LEU A 38 -2.25 0.05 7.06
CA LEU A 38 -3.28 0.52 7.99
C LEU A 38 -3.26 2.05 8.14
N ASP A 39 -2.09 2.67 8.18
CA ASP A 39 -1.97 4.14 8.23
C ASP A 39 -2.57 4.78 6.97
N MET A 40 -2.29 4.21 5.79
CA MET A 40 -2.89 4.68 4.53
C MET A 40 -4.41 4.45 4.47
N ASP A 41 -4.91 3.36 5.05
CA ASP A 41 -6.34 3.06 5.14
C ASP A 41 -7.06 4.07 6.07
N ASN A 42 -6.47 4.35 7.22
CA ASN A 42 -6.96 5.37 8.16
C ASN A 42 -6.98 6.79 7.56
N LEU A 43 -6.07 7.09 6.63
CA LEU A 43 -6.06 8.34 5.86
C LEU A 43 -7.04 8.33 4.66
N ASN A 44 -7.80 7.25 4.49
CA ASN A 44 -8.69 7.01 3.36
C ASN A 44 -7.98 7.08 2.00
N TYR A 45 -6.67 6.76 1.95
CA TYR A 45 -5.94 6.68 0.68
C TYR A 45 -6.09 5.33 0.01
N VAL A 46 -6.18 4.27 0.82
CA VAL A 46 -6.36 2.91 0.32
C VAL A 46 -7.44 2.20 1.14
N LYS A 47 -7.83 1.02 0.70
CA LYS A 47 -8.57 0.03 1.48
C LYS A 47 -7.73 -1.24 1.56
N LEU A 48 -7.49 -1.77 2.76
CA LEU A 48 -6.83 -3.06 2.91
C LEU A 48 -7.76 -4.18 2.42
N ILE A 49 -7.29 -4.96 1.45
CA ILE A 49 -8.06 -6.06 0.84
C ILE A 49 -7.64 -7.41 1.43
N TYR A 50 -6.33 -7.60 1.59
CA TYR A 50 -5.78 -8.89 2.01
C TYR A 50 -4.39 -8.72 2.62
N SER A 51 -4.08 -9.49 3.67
CA SER A 51 -2.76 -9.51 4.30
C SER A 51 -2.34 -10.95 4.61
N ASN A 52 -1.12 -11.33 4.25
CA ASN A 52 -0.56 -12.66 4.50
C ASN A 52 0.97 -12.61 4.64
N PHE A 53 1.45 -12.85 5.85
CA PHE A 53 2.87 -12.91 6.21
C PHE A 53 3.65 -13.95 5.41
N ASN A 54 3.14 -15.19 5.34
CA ASN A 54 3.81 -16.32 4.69
C ASN A 54 4.02 -16.10 3.18
N LYS A 55 3.22 -15.23 2.56
CA LYS A 55 3.32 -14.88 1.14
C LYS A 55 3.96 -13.51 0.89
N ASN A 56 4.34 -12.79 1.95
CA ASN A 56 4.80 -11.39 1.89
C ASN A 56 3.83 -10.47 1.13
N LEU A 57 2.53 -10.61 1.42
CA LEU A 57 1.46 -9.86 0.76
C LEU A 57 0.75 -8.93 1.74
N VAL A 58 0.72 -7.65 1.41
CA VAL A 58 -0.15 -6.63 2.01
C VAL A 58 -0.84 -5.91 0.86
N VAL A 59 -1.97 -6.45 0.43
CA VAL A 59 -2.68 -6.01 -0.77
C VAL A 59 -3.72 -4.96 -0.41
N VAL A 60 -3.62 -3.82 -1.10
CA VAL A 60 -4.52 -2.68 -0.91
C VAL A 60 -5.09 -2.23 -2.25
N GLU A 61 -6.24 -1.57 -2.22
CA GLU A 61 -6.87 -0.90 -3.35
C GLU A 61 -6.94 0.61 -3.10
N LEU A 62 -6.57 1.44 -4.07
CA LEU A 62 -6.63 2.89 -3.96
C LEU A 62 -8.09 3.37 -3.90
N THR A 63 -8.37 4.30 -3.00
CA THR A 63 -9.63 5.06 -3.02
C THR A 63 -9.56 6.18 -4.05
N LEU A 64 -10.67 6.88 -4.29
CA LEU A 64 -10.66 8.10 -5.09
C LEU A 64 -9.70 9.18 -4.53
N VAL A 65 -9.58 9.29 -3.21
CA VAL A 65 -8.65 10.22 -2.54
C VAL A 65 -7.20 9.78 -2.75
N GLY A 66 -6.91 8.48 -2.63
CA GLY A 66 -5.59 7.93 -2.92
C GLY A 66 -5.16 8.11 -4.36
N ILE A 67 -6.09 7.92 -5.32
CA ILE A 67 -5.84 8.17 -6.75
C ILE A 67 -5.49 9.64 -6.99
N ALA A 68 -6.24 10.57 -6.40
CA ALA A 68 -5.93 12.00 -6.53
C ALA A 68 -4.55 12.33 -5.94
N LYS A 69 -4.21 11.75 -4.79
CA LYS A 69 -2.91 11.93 -4.12
C LYS A 69 -1.74 11.30 -4.90
N ALA A 70 -1.96 10.18 -5.58
CA ALA A 70 -0.94 9.55 -6.43
C ALA A 70 -0.58 10.40 -7.66
N LYS A 71 -1.51 11.24 -8.13
CA LYS A 71 -1.32 12.10 -9.31
C LYS A 71 -0.68 13.45 -9.02
N SER A 72 -0.62 13.87 -7.75
CA SER A 72 0.10 15.09 -7.31
C SER A 72 1.60 14.88 -7.25
#